data_AF-A0A3M1A4C5-F1
#
_entry.id   AF-A0A3M1A4C5-F1
#
_cell.length_a   1.000
_cell.length_b   1.000
_cell.length_c   1.000
_cell.angle_alpha   90.00
_cell.angle_beta   90.00
_cell.angle_gamma   90.00
#
_symmetry.space_group_name_H-M   'P 1'
#
loop_
_entity.id
_entity.type
_entity.pdbx_description
1 polymer ?
#
loop_
_entity_poly.entity_id
_entity_poly.type
_entity_poly.pdbx_seq_one_letter_code
_entity_poly.pdbx_strand_id
1 'polypeptide(L)'
;MTATLVPSRLERATFFERFGGIYENAPWVAEAVWHEAQTGALDDPEALATAMAAAVDVAPHERKLALIRAHPDLAGRAAEAGALTAAS
;
A
#
# COMPACT_ATOMS: atom_id res chain seq x y z
N MET A 1 15.01 -16.18 15.16
CA MET A 1 14.53 -16.83 13.93
C MET A 1 13.35 -16.04 13.43
N THR A 2 13.54 -15.16 12.44
CA THR A 2 12.42 -14.46 11.79
C THR A 2 11.70 -15.49 10.95
N ALA A 3 10.50 -15.91 11.34
CA ALA A 3 9.69 -16.77 10.51
C ALA A 3 9.32 -16.01 9.24
N THR A 4 9.68 -16.54 8.07
CA THR A 4 9.19 -16.04 6.79
C THR A 4 7.67 -16.18 6.78
N LEU A 5 6.98 -15.05 6.75
CA LEU A 5 5.53 -15.03 6.56
C LEU A 5 5.21 -15.50 5.15
N VAL A 6 4.18 -16.34 5.04
CA VAL A 6 3.66 -16.83 3.76
C VAL A 6 2.23 -16.32 3.64
N PRO A 7 2.01 -15.15 3.02
CA PRO A 7 0.69 -14.53 2.81
C PRO A 7 -0.45 -15.48 2.48
N SER A 8 -0.25 -16.43 1.56
CA SER A 8 -1.28 -17.38 1.14
C SER A 8 -1.75 -18.35 2.22
N ARG A 9 -0.97 -18.50 3.30
CA ARG A 9 -1.26 -19.37 4.45
C ARG A 9 -1.85 -18.62 5.63
N LEU A 10 -1.99 -17.30 5.54
CA LEU A 10 -2.55 -16.50 6.63
C LEU A 10 -4.06 -16.45 6.53
N GLU A 11 -4.71 -16.41 7.69
CA GLU A 11 -6.10 -15.98 7.74
C GLU A 11 -6.21 -14.47 7.52
N ARG A 12 -7.37 -14.02 7.05
CA ARG A 12 -7.59 -12.60 6.71
C ARG A 12 -7.23 -11.64 7.85
N ALA A 13 -7.63 -11.96 9.07
CA ALA A 13 -7.34 -11.14 10.24
C ALA A 13 -5.83 -11.00 10.48
N THR A 14 -5.10 -12.12 10.44
CA THR A 14 -3.63 -12.13 10.59
C THR A 14 -2.94 -11.41 9.44
N PHE A 15 -3.42 -11.57 8.20
CA PHE A 15 -2.85 -10.85 7.06
C PHE A 15 -2.97 -9.33 7.25
N PHE A 16 -4.14 -8.82 7.64
CA PHE A 16 -4.31 -7.38 7.89
C PHE A 16 -3.56 -6.89 9.12
N GLU A 17 -3.45 -7.70 10.18
CA GLU A 17 -2.60 -7.38 11.33
C GLU A 17 -1.12 -7.22 10.93
N ARG A 18 -0.64 -8.06 10.01
CA ARG A 18 0.78 -8.08 9.61
C ARG A 18 1.12 -7.10 8.50
N PHE A 19 0.21 -6.88 7.55
CA PHE A 19 0.48 -6.11 6.33
C PHE A 19 -0.36 -4.83 6.20
N GLY A 20 -1.45 -4.70 6.97
CA GLY A 20 -2.33 -3.52 6.93
C GLY A 20 -1.66 -2.22 7.39
N GLY A 21 -0.56 -2.32 8.14
CA GLY A 21 0.23 -1.17 8.58
C GLY A 21 1.39 -0.78 7.66
N ILE A 22 1.64 -1.50 6.55
CA ILE A 22 2.76 -1.18 5.64
C ILE A 22 2.58 0.21 5.03
N TYR A 23 1.36 0.54 4.62
CA TYR A 23 0.99 1.89 4.24
C TYR A 23 0.29 2.54 5.43
N GLU A 24 0.96 3.49 6.07
CA GLU A 24 0.45 4.16 7.26
C GLU A 24 -0.88 4.85 6.98
N ASN A 25 -1.84 4.69 7.90
CA ASN A 25 -3.22 5.19 7.77
C ASN A 25 -3.93 4.75 6.47
N ALA A 26 -3.47 3.66 5.83
CA ALA A 26 -3.99 3.17 4.57
C ALA A 26 -4.08 1.62 4.53
N PRO A 27 -4.87 1.00 5.44
CA PRO A 27 -5.08 -0.45 5.44
C PRO A 27 -5.71 -0.97 4.14
N TRP A 28 -6.40 -0.09 3.40
CA TRP A 28 -7.01 -0.39 2.11
C TRP A 28 -6.00 -0.92 1.07
N VAL A 29 -4.70 -0.61 1.20
CA VAL A 29 -3.67 -1.12 0.28
C VAL A 29 -3.49 -2.62 0.47
N ALA A 30 -3.44 -3.08 1.73
CA ALA A 30 -3.38 -4.51 2.03
C ALA A 30 -4.71 -5.22 1.66
N GLU A 31 -5.84 -4.56 1.87
CA GLU A 31 -7.15 -5.08 1.46
C GLU A 31 -7.23 -5.30 -0.05
N ALA A 32 -6.67 -4.39 -0.85
CA ALA A 32 -6.69 -4.47 -2.31
C ALA A 32 -5.97 -5.71 -2.87
N VAL A 33 -4.91 -6.16 -2.21
CA VAL A 33 -4.10 -7.31 -2.64
C VAL A 33 -4.47 -8.63 -1.96
N TRP A 34 -5.42 -8.62 -1.01
CA TRP A 34 -5.79 -9.80 -0.22
C TRP A 34 -6.16 -11.01 -1.08
N HIS A 35 -7.01 -10.81 -2.09
CA HIS A 35 -7.48 -11.91 -2.93
C HIS A 35 -6.35 -12.54 -3.76
N GLU A 36 -5.42 -11.72 -4.24
CA GLU A 36 -4.24 -12.19 -4.98
C GLU A 36 -3.25 -12.90 -4.05
N ALA A 37 -3.06 -12.39 -2.82
CA ALA A 37 -2.22 -13.04 -1.82
C ALA A 37 -2.66 -14.49 -1.53
N GLN A 38 -3.98 -14.74 -1.49
CA GLN A 38 -4.53 -16.09 -1.26
C GLN A 38 -4.21 -17.10 -2.37
N THR A 39 -3.75 -16.65 -3.54
CA THR A 39 -3.36 -17.54 -4.64
C THR A 39 -1.95 -18.10 -4.51
N GLY A 40 -1.13 -17.58 -3.59
CA GLY A 40 0.30 -17.89 -3.50
C GLY A 40 1.19 -17.00 -4.38
N ALA A 41 0.61 -16.19 -5.27
CA ALA A 41 1.38 -15.30 -6.14
C ALA A 41 2.21 -14.26 -5.37
N LEU A 42 1.78 -13.90 -4.15
CA LEU A 42 2.42 -12.87 -3.32
C LEU A 42 3.17 -13.46 -2.11
N ASP A 43 3.53 -14.74 -2.15
CA ASP A 43 4.28 -15.37 -1.05
C ASP A 43 5.74 -14.89 -0.94
N ASP A 44 6.24 -14.31 -2.03
CA ASP A 44 7.52 -13.62 -2.06
C ASP A 44 7.36 -12.15 -1.62
N PRO A 45 8.22 -11.63 -0.73
CA PRO A 45 8.13 -10.24 -0.27
C PRO A 45 8.23 -9.19 -1.36
N GLU A 46 9.01 -9.42 -2.43
CA GLU A 46 9.15 -8.50 -3.55
C GLU A 46 7.87 -8.50 -4.40
N ALA A 47 7.28 -9.67 -4.62
CA ALA A 47 5.98 -9.80 -5.27
C ALA A 47 4.87 -9.07 -4.49
N LEU A 48 4.81 -9.24 -3.17
CA LEU A 48 3.86 -8.54 -2.31
C LEU A 48 4.05 -7.02 -2.37
N ALA A 49 5.28 -6.54 -2.22
CA ALA A 49 5.58 -5.11 -2.29
C ALA A 49 5.19 -4.50 -3.64
N THR A 50 5.48 -5.21 -4.73
CA THR A 50 5.12 -4.80 -6.09
C THR A 50 3.60 -4.72 -6.27
N ALA A 51 2.86 -5.73 -5.81
CA ALA A 51 1.40 -5.73 -5.88
C ALA A 51 0.78 -4.60 -5.05
N MET A 52 1.31 -4.32 -3.86
CA MET A 52 0.83 -3.23 -3.01
C MET A 52 1.12 -1.85 -3.63
N ALA A 53 2.29 -1.66 -4.23
CA ALA A 53 2.61 -0.44 -4.98
C ALA A 53 1.67 -0.25 -6.18
N ALA A 54 1.44 -1.31 -6.96
CA ALA A 54 0.51 -1.29 -8.09
C ALA A 54 -0.93 -0.95 -7.64
N ALA A 55 -1.37 -1.47 -6.49
CA ALA A 55 -2.67 -1.14 -5.91
C ALA A 55 -2.81 0.36 -5.58
N VAL A 56 -1.73 1.02 -5.17
CA VAL A 56 -1.71 2.47 -4.98
C VAL A 56 -1.73 3.22 -6.31
N ASP A 57 -0.94 2.78 -7.29
CA ASP A 57 -0.83 3.45 -8.59
C ASP A 57 -2.18 3.51 -9.33
N VAL A 58 -2.94 2.40 -9.30
CA VAL A 58 -4.27 2.32 -9.94
C VAL A 58 -5.40 2.92 -9.09
N ALA A 59 -5.12 3.31 -7.85
CA ALA A 59 -6.15 3.90 -6.99
C ALA A 59 -6.63 5.26 -7.54
N PRO A 60 -7.89 5.66 -7.24
CA PRO A 60 -8.38 7.00 -7.55
C PRO A 60 -7.47 8.10 -6.98
N HIS A 61 -7.43 9.25 -7.65
CA HIS A 61 -6.59 10.38 -7.27
C HIS A 61 -6.82 10.80 -5.82
N GLU A 62 -8.07 10.79 -5.35
CA GLU A 62 -8.47 11.17 -4.00
C GLU A 62 -7.84 10.26 -2.94
N ARG A 63 -7.73 8.95 -3.21
CA ARG A 63 -7.08 8.00 -2.29
C ARG A 63 -5.57 8.20 -2.23
N LYS A 64 -4.93 8.43 -3.38
CA LYS A 64 -3.50 8.76 -3.45
C LYS A 64 -3.19 10.06 -2.71
N LEU A 65 -4.03 11.07 -2.90
CA LEU A 65 -3.89 12.36 -2.20
C LEU A 65 -4.11 12.22 -0.69
N ALA A 66 -5.09 11.43 -0.26
CA ALA A 66 -5.32 11.14 1.16
C ALA A 66 -4.12 10.42 1.80
N LEU A 67 -3.53 9.44 1.11
CA LEU A 67 -2.32 8.74 1.55
C LEU A 67 -1.14 9.70 1.73
N ILE A 68 -0.91 10.59 0.76
CA ILE A 68 0.13 11.61 0.85
C ILE A 68 -0.14 12.57 2.02
N ARG A 69 -1.38 13.05 2.16
CA ARG A 69 -1.78 14.00 3.23
C ARG A 69 -1.72 13.41 4.63
N ALA A 70 -1.83 12.08 4.76
CA ALA A 70 -1.64 11.40 6.04
C ALA A 70 -0.20 11.55 6.57
N HIS A 71 0.74 12.02 5.73
CA HIS A 71 2.14 12.24 6.09
C HIS A 71 2.50 13.71 5.84
N PRO A 72 2.60 14.57 6.89
CA PRO A 72 2.90 16.00 6.73
C PRO A 72 4.16 16.27 5.89
N ASP A 73 5.18 15.40 6.02
CA ASP A 73 6.44 15.49 5.29
C ASP A 73 6.34 15.13 3.79
N LEU A 74 5.37 14.29 3.41
CA LEU A 74 5.06 14.00 2.00
C LEU A 74 4.06 15.02 1.44
N ALA A 75 3.14 15.50 2.26
CA ALA A 75 2.17 16.52 1.90
C ALA A 75 2.84 17.83 1.46
N GLY A 76 3.92 18.25 2.14
CA GLY A 76 4.73 19.40 1.75
C GLY A 76 5.32 19.26 0.34
N ARG A 77 5.97 18.12 0.07
CA ARG A 77 6.57 17.83 -1.25
C ARG A 77 5.53 17.70 -2.37
N ALA A 78 4.36 17.14 -2.08
CA ALA A 78 3.28 17.05 -3.04
C ALA A 78 2.61 18.40 -3.33
N ALA A 79 2.51 19.28 -2.32
CA ALA A 79 2.03 20.65 -2.51
C ALA A 79 2.96 21.46 -3.41
N GLU A 80 4.28 21.33 -3.23
CA GLU A 80 5.29 21.93 -4.12
C GLU A 80 5.19 21.40 -5.56
N ALA A 81 5.05 20.07 -5.73
CA ALA A 81 4.88 19.46 -7.05
C ALA A 81 3.56 19.88 -7.74
N GLY A 82 2.46 19.98 -6.99
CA GLY A 82 1.16 20.42 -7.51
C GLY A 82 1.10 21.91 -7.84
N ALA A 83 1.85 22.75 -7.11
CA ALA A 83 1.99 24.17 -7.44
C ALA A 83 2.76 24.37 -8.77
N LEU A 84 3.72 23.49 -9.06
CA LEU A 84 4.47 23.51 -10.32
C LEU A 84 3.61 23.12 -11.53
N THR A 85 2.70 22.16 -11.36
CA THR A 85 1.78 21.73 -12.44
C THR A 85 0.62 22.70 -12.67
N ALA A 86 0.21 23.46 -11.65
CA ALA A 86 -0.82 24.50 -11.79
C ALA A 86 -0.31 25.83 -12.39
N ALA A 87 1.02 26.02 -12.42
CA ALA A 87 1.67 27.22 -12.96
C ALA A 87 2.18 27.06 -14.42
N SER A 88 1.70 26.05 -15.15
CA SER A 88 2.03 25.81 -16.57
C SER A 88 0.85 26.00 -17.49
#